data_AF-A0A944TXM2-F1
#
_entry.id   AF-A0A944TXM2-F1
#
_cell.length_a   1.000
_cell.length_b   1.000
_cell.length_c   1.000
_cell.angle_alpha   90.00
_cell.angle_beta   90.00
_cell.angle_gamma   90.00
#
_symmetry.space_group_name_H-M   'P 1'
#
loop_
_entity.id
_entity.type
_entity.pdbx_description
1 polymer ?
#
loop_
_entity_poly.entity_id
_entity_poly.type
_entity_poly.pdbx_seq_one_letter_code
_entity_poly.pdbx_strand_id
1 'polypeptide(L)' 'MSVTSVITQGEFLCNMGIKLRAENLMKAKPELRNNIQSQLNKLISQDEMGALFKVICFQSEELGLPLGFESLK' A
#
# COMPACT_ATOMS: atom_id res chain seq x y z
N MET A 1 -14.18 -1.76 -20.60
CA MET A 1 -13.83 -1.81 -19.17
C MET A 1 -12.53 -2.58 -19.03
N SER A 2 -11.51 -1.99 -18.42
CA SER A 2 -10.20 -2.62 -18.20
C SER A 2 -10.07 -3.13 -16.77
N VAL A 3 -9.26 -4.17 -16.60
CA VAL A 3 -9.02 -4.83 -15.31
C VAL A 3 -7.51 -5.02 -15.13
N THR A 4 -6.99 -4.71 -13.95
CA THR A 4 -5.56 -4.94 -13.62
C THR A 4 -5.28 -6.40 -13.27
N SER A 5 -4.00 -6.79 -13.30
CA SER A 5 -3.57 -8.00 -12.60
C SER A 5 -3.76 -7.85 -11.09
N VAL A 6 -3.93 -8.99 -10.41
CA VAL A 6 -4.00 -9.02 -8.94
C VAL A 6 -2.61 -8.82 -8.35
N ILE A 7 -2.47 -7.83 -7.48
CA ILE A 7 -1.24 -7.56 -6.71
C ILE A 7 -1.47 -7.76 -5.21
N THR A 8 -0.40 -7.77 -4.43
CA THR A 8 -0.49 -7.88 -2.97
C THR A 8 -0.87 -6.56 -2.33
N GLN A 9 -1.50 -6.61 -1.15
CA GLN A 9 -1.79 -5.41 -0.36
C GLN A 9 -0.51 -4.64 -0.01
N GLY A 10 0.57 -5.35 0.35
CA GLY A 10 1.83 -4.73 0.72
C GLY A 10 2.42 -3.92 -0.44
N GLU A 11 2.41 -4.49 -1.65
CA GLU A 11 2.84 -3.80 -2.88
C GLU A 11 1.98 -2.58 -3.15
N PHE A 12 0.65 -2.74 -3.20
CA PHE A 12 -0.28 -1.64 -3.47
C PHE A 12 -0.11 -0.46 -2.50
N LEU A 13 -0.09 -0.72 -1.19
CA LEU A 13 0.06 0.33 -0.19
C LEU A 13 1.44 1.00 -0.23
N CYS A 14 2.50 0.25 -0.55
CA CYS A 14 3.83 0.80 -0.75
C CYS A 14 3.87 1.74 -1.96
N ASN A 15 3.29 1.34 -3.09
CA ASN A 15 3.18 2.15 -4.29
C ASN A 15 2.39 3.45 -4.03
N MET A 16 1.36 3.38 -3.19
CA MET A 16 0.58 4.54 -2.73
C MET A 16 1.29 5.42 -1.69
N GLY A 17 2.54 5.12 -1.32
CA GLY A 17 3.36 5.96 -0.46
C GLY A 17 3.08 5.81 1.05
N ILE A 18 2.54 4.67 1.50
CA ILE A 18 2.20 4.45 2.92
C ILE A 18 3.40 4.64 3.87
N LYS A 19 4.62 4.27 3.44
CA LYS A 19 5.84 4.41 4.26
C LYS A 19 6.15 5.88 4.56
N LEU A 20 6.14 6.73 3.52
CA LEU A 20 6.35 8.17 3.66
C LEU A 20 5.28 8.80 4.57
N ARG A 21 4.02 8.38 4.41
CA ARG A 21 2.94 8.84 5.29
C ARG A 21 3.17 8.43 6.74
N ALA A 22 3.56 7.18 6.99
CA ALA A 22 3.83 6.69 8.34
C ALA A 22 4.97 7.48 9.00
N GLU A 23 6.06 7.75 8.27
CA GLU A 23 7.16 8.59 8.75
C GLU A 23 6.69 9.98 9.17
N ASN A 24 5.88 10.65 8.34
CA ASN A 24 5.34 11.97 8.65
C ASN A 24 4.43 11.96 9.88
N LEU A 25 3.59 10.93 10.04
CA LEU A 25 2.73 10.78 11.22
C LEU A 25 3.55 10.55 12.49
N MET A 26 4.59 9.72 12.42
CA MET A 26 5.49 9.46 13.55
C MET A 26 6.29 10.71 13.96
N LYS A 27 6.67 11.56 13.00
CA LYS A 27 7.31 12.87 13.28
C LYS A 27 6.34 13.84 13.94
N ALA A 28 5.10 13.91 13.46
CA ALA A 28 4.09 14.82 13.97
C ALA A 28 3.55 14.42 15.36
N LYS A 29 3.52 13.11 15.65
CA LYS A 29 3.02 12.52 16.91
C LYS A 29 3.99 11.47 17.45
N PRO A 30 5.13 11.89 18.05
CA PRO A 30 6.14 10.97 18.56
C PRO A 30 5.61 9.95 19.58
N GLU A 31 4.58 10.30 20.34
CA GLU A 31 3.91 9.43 21.31
C GLU A 31 3.19 8.23 20.66
N LEU A 32 2.79 8.34 19.40
CA LEU A 32 2.12 7.28 18.65
C LEU A 32 3.08 6.43 17.82
N ARG A 33 4.40 6.72 17.86
CA ARG A 33 5.40 6.11 16.98
C ARG A 33 5.35 4.59 16.96
N ASN A 34 5.35 3.97 18.14
CA ASN A 34 5.37 2.50 18.26
C ASN A 34 4.09 1.87 17.71
N ASN A 35 2.94 2.54 17.93
CA ASN A 35 1.66 2.07 17.41
C ASN A 35 1.62 2.15 15.88
N ILE A 36 2.01 3.30 15.31
CA ILE A 36 2.07 3.50 13.86
C ILE A 36 3.03 2.50 13.22
N GLN A 37 4.20 2.27 13.81
CA GLN A 37 5.17 1.31 13.29
C GLN A 37 4.64 -0.13 13.29
N SER A 38 3.95 -0.54 14.36
CA SER A 38 3.32 -1.86 14.47
C SER A 38 2.19 -2.03 13.45
N GLN A 39 1.33 -1.03 13.29
CA GLN A 39 0.23 -1.07 12.32
C GLN A 39 0.72 -1.05 10.88
N LEU A 40 1.75 -0.26 10.58
CA LEU A 40 2.41 -0.27 9.27
C LEU A 40 2.93 -1.68 8.96
N ASN A 41 3.66 -2.30 9.89
CA ASN A 41 4.18 -3.66 9.71
C ASN A 41 3.08 -4.68 9.42
N LYS A 42 1.99 -4.65 10.19
CA LYS A 42 0.83 -5.53 9.97
C LYS A 42 0.25 -5.38 8.57
N LEU A 43 0.18 -4.15 8.04
CA LEU A 43 -0.42 -3.87 6.75
C LEU A 43 0.47 -4.26 5.55
N ILE A 44 1.80 -4.16 5.67
CA ILE A 44 2.70 -4.30 4.51
C ILE A 44 3.67 -5.49 4.59
N SER A 45 3.86 -6.10 5.76
CA SER A 45 4.80 -7.23 5.93
C SER A 45 4.34 -8.48 5.19
N GLN A 46 5.31 -9.23 4.65
CA GLN A 46 5.04 -10.51 3.99
C GLN A 46 4.55 -11.59 4.98
N ASP A 47 4.94 -11.49 6.26
CA ASP A 47 4.53 -12.44 7.30
C ASP A 47 3.15 -12.10 7.90
N GLU A 48 2.52 -11.01 7.44
CA GLU A 48 1.25 -10.48 7.96
C GLU A 48 0.25 -10.27 6.80
N MET A 49 -0.52 -9.18 6.81
CA MET A 49 -1.51 -8.91 5.77
C MET A 49 -0.89 -8.59 4.42
N GLY A 50 0.36 -8.11 4.40
CA GLY A 50 1.02 -7.60 3.20
C GLY A 50 1.10 -8.63 2.08
N ALA A 51 1.35 -9.90 2.40
CA ALA A 51 1.30 -10.99 1.41
C ALA A 51 -0.08 -11.64 1.32
N LEU A 52 -0.86 -11.75 2.39
CA LEU A 52 -2.14 -12.47 2.40
C LEU A 52 -3.21 -11.73 1.58
N PHE A 53 -3.36 -10.42 1.80
CA PHE A 53 -4.41 -9.61 1.18
C PHE A 53 -4.02 -9.20 -0.24
N LYS A 54 -5.03 -9.01 -1.10
CA LYS A 54 -4.88 -8.78 -2.54
C LYS A 54 -5.70 -7.58 -3.00
N VAL A 55 -5.28 -6.95 -4.08
CA VAL A 55 -5.93 -5.78 -4.67
C VAL A 55 -6.10 -5.99 -6.17
N ILE A 56 -7.27 -5.63 -6.69
CA ILE A 56 -7.63 -5.63 -8.12
C ILE A 56 -8.41 -4.35 -8.42
N CYS A 57 -8.24 -3.77 -9.60
CA CYS A 57 -8.95 -2.57 -10.03
C CYS A 57 -9.74 -2.83 -11.31
N PHE A 58 -10.95 -2.28 -11.36
CA PHE A 58 -11.82 -2.25 -12.53
C PHE A 58 -12.06 -0.79 -12.90
N GLN A 59 -11.82 -0.42 -14.16
CA GLN A 59 -11.96 0.96 -14.62
C GLN A 59 -12.37 1.08 -16.10
N SER A 60 -12.62 2.31 -16.55
CA SER A 60 -12.85 2.60 -17.97
C SER A 60 -11.58 2.38 -18.81
N GLU A 61 -11.73 1.93 -20.05
CA GLU A 61 -10.59 1.63 -20.94
C GLU A 61 -9.80 2.88 -21.35
N GLU A 62 -10.42 4.05 -21.32
CA GLU A 62 -9.80 5.32 -21.70
C GLU A 62 -8.77 5.82 -20.66
N LEU A 63 -8.76 5.22 -19.46
CA LEU A 63 -7.85 5.58 -18.38
C LEU A 63 -6.55 4.78 -18.47
N GLY A 64 -5.43 5.45 -18.21
CA GLY A 64 -4.11 4.82 -18.09
C GLY A 64 -4.01 3.88 -16.89
N LEU A 65 -2.81 3.35 -16.63
CA LEU A 65 -2.57 2.46 -15.49
C LEU A 65 -3.05 3.14 -14.17
N PRO A 66 -3.90 2.47 -13.35
CA PRO A 66 -4.34 3.05 -12.10
C PRO A 66 -3.17 3.20 -11.11
N LEU A 67 -3.20 4.28 -10.33
CA LEU A 67 -2.22 4.53 -9.28
C LEU A 67 -2.14 3.35 -8.31
N GLY A 68 -0.93 2.98 -7.94
CA GLY A 68 -0.68 1.88 -7.00
C GLY A 68 -0.45 0.53 -7.69
N PHE A 69 -0.61 0.44 -9.02
CA PHE A 69 -0.38 -0.78 -9.81
C PHE A 69 0.93 -0.74 -10.62
N GLU A 70 1.83 0.20 -10.33
CA GLU A 70 3.16 0.25 -10.92
C GLU A 70 4.08 -0.79 -10.27
N SER A 71 4.81 -1.58 -11.05
CA SER A 71 5.90 -2.38 -10.48
C SER A 71 7.08 -1.45 -10.16
N LEU A 72 7.37 -1.27 -8.87
CA LEU A 72 8.63 -0.67 -8.43
C LEU A 72 9.78 -1.57 -8.89
N LYS A 73 10.59 -1.08 -9.83
CA LYS A 73 11.86 -1.72 -10.23
C LYS A 73 12.93 -1.50 -9.17
#